data_AF-A0A8G0PD16-F1
#
_entry.id   AF-A0A8G0PD16-F1
#
_cell.length_a   1.000
_cell.length_b   1.000
_cell.length_c   1.000
_cell.angle_alpha   90.00
_cell.angle_beta   90.00
_cell.angle_gamma   90.00
#
_symmetry.space_group_name_H-M   'P 1'
#
loop_
_entity.id
_entity.type
_entity.pdbx_description
1 polymer ?
#
loop_
_entity_poly.entity_id
_entity_poly.type
_entity_poly.pdbx_seq_one_letter_code
_entity_poly.pdbx_strand_id
1 'polypeptide(L)'
;MASPMSTSLRLANRTLGKSVSTRAASCSSPLYKSRVFRQQRFYSSQEPRTGGSQIKFWPFLALIGLGTAGYIQLANTRVKNMPPPATEVAAPAAQLSQTTPVFDPADVTVVFVLGGPGAGKGTQCARLVAEQGFTHLSAGDLLREEQNRPGSQFGQLIKDYIKDGLIVPMEVTIKLLENAMTDALRQKGTTKGRFLIDGFPRKMDQAHKFEEAVCPAKLVLFFDCPEKVMEERLLERGKTSGRTDDNAESIRKRFRTFVETSMPVVNFYEGEGKVIKVDATPTPENVFKTTNKLLTEKLASS
;
A
#
# COMPACT_ATOMS: atom_id res chain seq x y z
N MET A 1 26.88 58.92 20.82
CA MET A 1 27.46 59.56 19.63
C MET A 1 26.66 59.13 18.41
N ALA A 2 26.13 60.12 17.69
CA ALA A 2 25.58 60.11 16.33
C ALA A 2 24.46 59.10 15.92
N SER A 3 23.24 59.62 15.83
CA SER A 3 22.19 59.23 14.85
C SER A 3 22.54 59.81 13.45
N PRO A 4 21.62 59.78 12.46
CA PRO A 4 21.02 58.67 11.69
C PRO A 4 21.25 58.90 10.17
N MET A 5 20.68 58.08 9.26
CA MET A 5 20.23 58.57 7.94
C MET A 5 19.13 57.68 7.35
N SER A 6 17.99 58.33 7.14
CA SER A 6 16.82 57.94 6.35
C SER A 6 17.10 58.20 4.87
N THR A 7 16.55 57.42 3.94
CA THR A 7 15.92 58.00 2.73
C THR A 7 14.91 57.00 2.13
N SER A 8 13.65 57.45 2.11
CA SER A 8 12.55 56.93 1.31
C SER A 8 12.57 57.60 -0.06
N LEU A 9 12.25 56.89 -1.15
CA LEU A 9 11.84 57.51 -2.41
C LEU A 9 10.81 56.65 -3.15
N ARG A 10 9.63 57.23 -3.31
CA ARG A 10 8.50 56.78 -4.14
C ARG A 10 8.61 57.36 -5.56
N LEU A 11 7.78 56.77 -6.43
CA LEU A 11 7.23 57.24 -7.73
C LEU A 11 8.12 57.04 -8.97
N ALA A 12 7.61 56.34 -9.98
CA ALA A 12 6.64 56.93 -10.92
C ALA A 12 6.04 55.88 -11.89
N ASN A 13 4.74 56.06 -12.16
CA ASN A 13 4.01 55.49 -13.29
C ASN A 13 4.62 55.92 -14.64
N ARG A 14 4.55 55.05 -15.65
CA ARG A 14 4.23 55.49 -17.02
C ARG A 14 3.59 54.38 -17.84
N THR A 15 2.36 54.68 -18.23
CA THR A 15 1.54 54.12 -19.29
C THR A 15 2.19 54.30 -20.66
N LEU A 16 1.96 53.35 -21.57
CA LEU A 16 1.82 53.58 -23.01
C LEU A 16 1.09 52.38 -23.62
N GLY A 17 -0.19 52.60 -23.95
CA GLY A 17 -0.97 51.67 -24.73
C GLY A 17 -0.61 51.74 -26.22
N LYS A 18 -1.02 50.71 -26.96
CA LYS A 18 -1.46 50.83 -28.35
C LYS A 18 -2.51 49.76 -28.62
N SER A 19 -3.71 50.23 -28.93
CA SER A 19 -4.82 49.47 -29.50
C SER A 19 -4.52 49.12 -30.96
N VAL A 20 -4.94 47.94 -31.41
CA VAL A 20 -5.47 47.77 -32.78
C VAL A 20 -6.72 46.90 -32.72
N SER A 21 -7.69 47.36 -33.50
CA SER A 21 -9.10 47.03 -33.56
C SER A 21 -9.43 45.83 -34.46
N THR A 22 -10.53 45.16 -34.10
CA THR A 22 -11.52 44.48 -34.96
C THR A 22 -11.09 43.35 -35.90
N ARG A 23 -11.70 42.17 -35.69
CA ARG A 23 -12.80 41.68 -36.55
C ARG A 23 -13.58 40.56 -35.85
N ALA A 24 -14.88 40.78 -35.71
CA ALA A 24 -15.85 39.74 -35.44
C ALA A 24 -16.08 38.93 -36.74
N ALA A 25 -16.10 37.61 -36.63
CA ALA A 25 -16.72 36.74 -37.61
C ALA A 25 -17.44 35.62 -36.86
N SER A 26 -18.76 35.75 -36.83
CA SER A 26 -19.69 34.67 -36.58
C SER A 26 -19.45 33.54 -37.59
N CYS A 27 -19.36 32.30 -37.14
CA CYS A 27 -19.84 31.19 -37.95
C CYS A 27 -20.28 30.03 -37.07
N SER A 28 -21.52 29.66 -37.32
CA SER A 28 -22.30 28.53 -36.84
C SER A 28 -21.56 27.19 -36.83
N SER A 29 -21.89 26.41 -35.80
CA SER A 29 -21.62 24.99 -35.65
C SER A 29 -22.12 24.15 -36.83
N PRO A 30 -21.49 22.98 -37.04
CA PRO A 30 -22.29 21.77 -37.23
C PRO A 30 -21.94 20.68 -36.23
N LEU A 31 -23.03 20.16 -35.64
CA LEU A 31 -23.19 18.88 -34.95
C LEU A 31 -22.23 17.79 -35.46
N TYR A 32 -21.24 17.43 -34.65
CA TYR A 32 -20.48 16.20 -34.85
C TYR A 32 -21.28 15.03 -34.27
N LYS A 33 -22.02 14.34 -35.15
CA LYS A 33 -22.66 13.06 -34.85
C LYS A 33 -21.60 12.04 -34.46
N SER A 34 -21.73 11.49 -33.27
CA SER A 34 -21.06 10.29 -32.79
C SER A 34 -21.32 9.11 -33.74
N ARG A 35 -20.36 8.83 -34.64
CA ARG A 35 -20.27 7.52 -35.30
C ARG A 35 -19.53 6.57 -34.39
N VAL A 36 -20.29 5.68 -33.76
CA VAL A 36 -19.78 4.44 -33.15
C VAL A 36 -19.18 3.60 -34.29
N PHE A 37 -17.85 3.63 -34.43
CA PHE A 37 -17.14 2.68 -35.27
C PHE A 37 -17.10 1.33 -34.53
N ARG A 38 -18.04 0.45 -34.87
CA ARG A 38 -18.02 -0.96 -34.47
C ARG A 38 -16.91 -1.65 -35.25
N GLN A 39 -15.69 -1.65 -34.71
CA GLN A 39 -14.59 -2.42 -35.26
C GLN A 39 -14.84 -3.90 -34.94
N GLN A 40 -15.36 -4.67 -35.92
CA GLN A 40 -15.35 -6.13 -35.88
C GLN A 40 -13.88 -6.57 -35.98
N ARG A 41 -13.25 -6.88 -34.83
CA ARG A 41 -12.01 -7.65 -34.81
C ARG A 41 -12.36 -9.12 -34.94
N PHE A 42 -12.00 -9.70 -36.07
CA PHE A 42 -11.88 -11.15 -36.25
C PHE A 42 -10.82 -11.66 -35.27
N TYR A 43 -11.23 -12.41 -34.25
CA TYR A 43 -10.32 -13.20 -33.41
C TYR A 43 -10.13 -14.56 -34.07
N SER A 44 -8.95 -14.74 -34.70
CA SER A 44 -8.46 -16.06 -35.07
C SER A 44 -7.98 -16.76 -33.79
N SER A 45 -8.74 -17.75 -33.32
CA SER A 45 -8.35 -18.63 -32.23
C SER A 45 -7.27 -19.60 -32.69
N GLN A 46 -6.02 -19.33 -32.34
CA GLN A 46 -4.97 -20.34 -32.27
C GLN A 46 -4.47 -20.41 -30.83
N GLU A 47 -4.64 -21.57 -30.20
CA GLU A 47 -4.15 -21.87 -28.86
C GLU A 47 -2.62 -21.95 -28.84
N PRO A 48 -1.92 -21.35 -27.85
CA PRO A 48 -0.52 -21.63 -27.64
C PRO A 48 -0.34 -22.94 -26.86
N ARG A 49 0.47 -23.81 -27.45
CA ARG A 49 0.93 -25.11 -26.93
C ARG A 49 1.56 -24.98 -25.55
N THR A 50 1.09 -25.80 -24.62
CA THR A 50 1.68 -26.02 -23.30
C THR A 50 2.95 -26.87 -23.40
N GLY A 51 4.12 -26.26 -23.17
CA GLY A 51 5.39 -26.95 -22.94
C GLY A 51 5.74 -26.91 -21.45
N GLY A 52 5.76 -28.07 -20.80
CA GLY A 52 5.80 -28.19 -19.35
C GLY A 52 7.20 -28.18 -18.71
N SER A 53 7.25 -27.66 -17.49
CA SER A 53 8.18 -28.10 -16.44
C SER A 53 7.39 -28.30 -15.14
N GLN A 54 7.25 -29.56 -14.75
CA GLN A 54 6.54 -30.00 -13.54
C GLN A 54 7.46 -29.81 -12.33
N ILE A 55 7.35 -28.69 -11.62
CA ILE A 55 7.89 -28.59 -10.26
C ILE A 55 6.97 -29.41 -9.36
N LYS A 56 7.43 -30.60 -8.97
CA LYS A 56 6.66 -31.55 -8.16
C LYS A 56 6.64 -31.08 -6.69
N PHE A 57 5.53 -30.44 -6.29
CA PHE A 57 5.24 -29.98 -4.93
C PHE A 57 4.89 -31.11 -3.93
N TRP A 58 4.91 -32.38 -4.38
CA TRP A 58 4.52 -33.54 -3.58
C TRP A 58 5.47 -33.96 -2.42
N PRO A 59 6.79 -33.68 -2.41
CA PRO A 59 7.62 -34.09 -1.27
C PRO A 59 7.31 -33.32 0.02
N PHE A 60 6.74 -32.10 -0.08
CA PHE A 60 6.34 -31.31 1.10
C PHE A 60 4.95 -31.65 1.65
N LEU A 61 4.03 -32.19 0.83
CA LEU A 61 2.73 -32.68 1.31
C LEU A 61 2.83 -34.11 1.88
N ALA A 62 3.73 -34.96 1.37
CA ALA A 62 3.92 -36.33 1.86
C ALA A 62 4.48 -36.39 3.29
N LEU A 63 5.31 -35.42 3.68
CA LEU A 63 5.90 -35.33 5.04
C LEU A 63 4.86 -34.91 6.10
N ILE A 64 3.86 -34.12 5.71
CA ILE A 64 2.73 -33.73 6.58
C ILE A 64 1.66 -34.84 6.64
N GLY A 65 1.45 -35.56 5.54
CA GLY A 65 0.51 -36.69 5.46
C GLY A 65 0.95 -37.94 6.22
N LEU A 66 2.24 -38.30 6.18
CA LEU A 66 2.76 -39.45 6.93
C LEU A 66 2.79 -39.21 8.45
N GLY A 67 3.06 -37.96 8.88
CA GLY A 67 3.02 -37.59 10.29
C GLY A 67 1.61 -37.64 10.88
N THR A 68 0.59 -37.24 10.11
CA THR A 68 -0.81 -37.22 10.55
C THR A 68 -1.42 -38.62 10.61
N ALA A 69 -1.15 -39.50 9.64
CA ALA A 69 -1.64 -40.89 9.69
C ALA A 69 -0.99 -41.71 10.82
N GLY A 70 0.32 -41.55 11.05
CA GLY A 70 1.01 -42.21 12.17
C GLY A 70 0.49 -41.76 13.54
N TYR A 71 0.21 -40.46 13.68
CA TYR A 71 -0.37 -39.88 14.92
C TYR A 71 -1.80 -40.37 15.17
N ILE A 72 -2.65 -40.42 14.14
CA ILE A 72 -4.04 -40.91 14.24
C ILE A 72 -4.06 -42.41 14.60
N GLN A 73 -3.16 -43.23 14.05
CA GLN A 73 -3.05 -44.66 14.38
C GLN A 73 -2.63 -44.86 15.86
N LEU A 74 -1.66 -44.07 16.35
CA LEU A 74 -1.20 -44.11 17.74
C LEU A 74 -2.28 -43.64 18.74
N ALA A 75 -3.05 -42.61 18.39
CA ALA A 75 -4.14 -42.09 19.22
C ALA A 75 -5.30 -43.12 19.33
N ASN A 76 -5.71 -43.73 18.22
CA ASN A 76 -6.80 -44.71 18.21
C ASN A 76 -6.49 -46.00 18.97
N THR A 77 -5.21 -46.40 19.02
CA THR A 77 -4.78 -47.59 19.77
C THR A 77 -4.81 -47.36 21.28
N ARG A 78 -4.65 -46.10 21.74
CA ARG A 78 -4.82 -45.73 23.16
C ARG A 78 -6.29 -45.63 23.58
N VAL A 79 -7.18 -45.19 22.68
CA VAL A 79 -8.63 -45.08 22.95
C VAL A 79 -9.30 -46.45 23.08
N LYS A 80 -8.85 -47.48 22.32
CA LYS A 80 -9.41 -48.84 22.40
C LYS A 80 -9.14 -49.59 23.70
N ASN A 81 -8.13 -49.17 24.49
CA ASN A 81 -7.70 -49.87 25.71
C ASN A 81 -8.05 -49.11 27.00
N MET A 82 -8.99 -48.16 26.95
CA MET A 82 -9.40 -47.36 28.11
C MET A 82 -10.72 -47.90 28.69
N PRO A 83 -10.87 -48.06 30.03
CA PRO A 83 -12.16 -48.37 30.62
C PRO A 83 -13.15 -47.21 30.39
N PRO A 84 -14.48 -47.48 30.33
CA PRO A 84 -15.46 -46.45 29.98
C PRO A 84 -15.47 -45.33 31.02
N PRO A 85 -15.45 -44.06 30.60
CA PRO A 85 -15.53 -42.93 31.51
C PRO A 85 -16.96 -42.72 32.01
N ALA A 86 -17.07 -42.32 33.28
CA ALA A 86 -18.31 -41.91 33.92
C ALA A 86 -18.89 -40.65 33.26
N THR A 87 -20.22 -40.63 33.13
CA THR A 87 -21.14 -39.50 32.90
C THR A 87 -20.57 -38.27 32.17
N GLU A 88 -20.94 -38.13 30.89
CA GLU A 88 -20.61 -37.02 30.00
C GLU A 88 -21.07 -35.67 30.57
N VAL A 89 -20.09 -34.81 30.91
CA VAL A 89 -20.29 -33.36 30.95
C VAL A 89 -19.92 -32.86 29.55
N ALA A 90 -20.86 -32.19 28.89
CA ALA A 90 -20.71 -31.69 27.52
C ALA A 90 -19.40 -30.89 27.33
N ALA A 91 -18.62 -31.26 26.32
CA ALA A 91 -17.42 -30.53 25.91
C ALA A 91 -17.81 -29.14 25.39
N PRO A 92 -17.13 -28.05 25.81
CA PRO A 92 -17.45 -26.71 25.33
C PRO A 92 -17.03 -26.57 23.86
N ALA A 93 -17.93 -25.98 23.07
CA ALA A 93 -17.64 -25.52 21.72
C ALA A 93 -16.36 -24.68 21.71
N ALA A 94 -15.48 -24.93 20.73
CA ALA A 94 -14.27 -24.17 20.51
C ALA A 94 -14.58 -22.67 20.44
N GLN A 95 -14.19 -21.93 21.48
CA GLN A 95 -14.30 -20.49 21.52
C GLN A 95 -13.30 -19.91 20.51
N LEU A 96 -13.80 -19.12 19.56
CA LEU A 96 -12.99 -18.18 18.78
C LEU A 96 -12.24 -17.29 19.79
N SER A 97 -10.95 -17.55 20.00
CA SER A 97 -10.13 -16.74 20.90
C SER A 97 -10.06 -15.33 20.33
N GLN A 98 -10.69 -14.37 21.00
CA GLN A 98 -10.53 -12.95 20.72
C GLN A 98 -9.04 -12.60 20.92
N THR A 99 -8.32 -12.44 19.82
CA THR A 99 -6.93 -11.98 19.82
C THR A 99 -6.94 -10.49 20.07
N THR A 100 -6.41 -10.06 21.21
CA THR A 100 -6.14 -8.63 21.43
C THR A 100 -5.01 -8.22 20.47
N PRO A 101 -5.12 -7.07 19.76
CA PRO A 101 -4.03 -6.58 18.92
C PRO A 101 -2.74 -6.39 19.73
N VAL A 102 -1.59 -6.61 19.09
CA VAL A 102 -0.25 -6.42 19.70
C VAL A 102 -0.06 -5.00 20.24
N PHE A 103 -0.60 -3.99 19.55
CA PHE A 103 -0.51 -2.59 19.96
C PHE A 103 -1.88 -2.04 20.31
N ASP A 104 -1.96 -1.42 21.49
CA ASP A 104 -3.15 -0.70 21.93
C ASP A 104 -3.37 0.55 21.06
N PRO A 105 -4.53 0.69 20.38
CA PRO A 105 -4.84 1.87 19.57
C PRO A 105 -4.92 3.18 20.38
N ALA A 106 -4.99 3.13 21.71
CA ALA A 106 -4.87 4.30 22.59
C ALA A 106 -3.42 4.82 22.69
N ASP A 107 -2.43 3.94 22.55
CA ASP A 107 -1.00 4.28 22.63
C ASP A 107 -0.36 4.42 21.24
N VAL A 108 -0.85 3.66 20.26
CA VAL A 108 -0.29 3.59 18.91
C VAL A 108 -1.29 4.04 17.86
N THR A 109 -0.94 5.10 17.12
CA THR A 109 -1.72 5.57 15.97
C THR A 109 -1.14 5.00 14.68
N VAL A 110 -1.93 4.22 13.94
CA VAL A 110 -1.57 3.76 12.59
C VAL A 110 -2.34 4.54 11.54
N VAL A 111 -1.62 5.04 10.53
CA VAL A 111 -2.17 5.61 9.31
C VAL A 111 -1.63 4.82 8.12
N PHE A 112 -2.52 4.16 7.39
CA PHE A 112 -2.13 3.51 6.12
C PHE A 112 -1.91 4.57 5.06
N VAL A 113 -0.85 4.41 4.25
CA VAL A 113 -0.56 5.31 3.12
C VAL A 113 -0.65 4.51 1.84
N LEU A 114 -1.74 4.74 1.10
CA LEU A 114 -2.12 4.02 -0.11
C LEU A 114 -2.06 4.91 -1.35
N GLY A 115 -2.03 4.28 -2.51
CA GLY A 115 -1.80 4.93 -3.80
C GLY A 115 -1.06 4.00 -4.75
N GLY A 116 -1.24 4.17 -6.05
CA GLY A 116 -0.57 3.35 -7.06
C GLY A 116 0.96 3.43 -6.98
N PRO A 117 1.68 2.49 -7.63
CA PRO A 117 3.13 2.59 -7.75
C PRO A 117 3.47 3.90 -8.48
N GLY A 118 4.40 4.71 -7.94
CA GLY A 118 4.74 6.01 -8.55
C GLY A 118 3.87 7.19 -8.12
N ALA A 119 2.84 6.98 -7.29
CA ALA A 119 1.98 8.06 -6.78
C ALA A 119 2.70 9.07 -5.85
N GLY A 120 3.93 8.80 -5.41
CA GLY A 120 4.71 9.72 -4.57
C GLY A 120 4.59 9.49 -3.05
N LYS A 121 3.99 8.37 -2.61
CA LYS A 121 3.80 8.01 -1.19
C LYS A 121 5.04 8.20 -0.32
N GLY A 122 6.14 7.51 -0.62
CA GLY A 122 7.38 7.61 0.15
C GLY A 122 7.94 9.04 0.23
N THR A 123 7.83 9.83 -0.84
CA THR A 123 8.22 11.25 -0.83
C THR A 123 7.39 12.06 0.16
N GLN A 124 6.08 11.81 0.23
CA GLN A 124 5.18 12.51 1.15
C GLN A 124 5.39 12.02 2.59
N CYS A 125 5.55 10.71 2.80
CA CYS A 125 5.85 10.13 4.11
C CYS A 125 7.12 10.70 4.73
N ALA A 126 8.21 10.80 3.96
CA ALA A 126 9.47 11.36 4.45
C ALA A 126 9.32 12.79 4.99
N ARG A 127 8.43 13.59 4.41
CA ARG A 127 8.14 14.95 4.86
C ARG A 127 7.21 14.99 6.07
N LEU A 128 6.20 14.11 6.11
CA LEU A 128 5.29 14.00 7.24
C LEU A 128 6.01 13.53 8.52
N VAL A 129 7.03 12.67 8.40
CA VAL A 129 7.90 12.29 9.52
C VAL A 129 8.53 13.53 10.17
N ALA A 130 9.07 14.44 9.36
CA ALA A 130 9.77 15.62 9.84
C ALA A 130 8.86 16.62 10.58
N GLU A 131 7.60 16.76 10.16
CA GLU A 131 6.69 17.78 10.71
C GLU A 131 5.73 17.25 11.79
N GLN A 132 5.33 15.98 11.72
CA GLN A 132 4.23 15.44 12.52
C GLN A 132 4.67 14.35 13.52
N GLY A 133 5.97 14.02 13.56
CA GLY A 133 6.52 13.04 14.51
C GLY A 133 6.10 11.60 14.24
N PHE A 134 5.67 11.28 13.01
CA PHE A 134 5.44 9.91 12.60
C PHE A 134 6.75 9.14 12.44
N THR A 135 6.70 7.83 12.65
CA THR A 135 7.68 6.88 12.11
C THR A 135 7.16 6.37 10.77
N HIS A 136 7.96 6.46 9.71
CA HIS A 136 7.58 5.91 8.39
C HIS A 136 8.13 4.48 8.25
N LEU A 137 7.23 3.54 7.93
CA LEU A 137 7.57 2.17 7.58
C LEU A 137 7.01 1.87 6.19
N SER A 138 7.88 1.54 5.25
CA SER A 138 7.51 1.17 3.89
C SER A 138 7.52 -0.35 3.74
N ALA A 139 6.35 -0.94 3.49
CA ALA A 139 6.24 -2.38 3.29
C ALA A 139 7.12 -2.86 2.12
N GLY A 140 7.22 -2.05 1.07
CA GLY A 140 8.10 -2.35 -0.05
C GLY A 140 9.58 -2.35 0.32
N ASP A 141 10.03 -1.43 1.19
CA ASP A 141 11.43 -1.38 1.61
C ASP A 141 11.76 -2.53 2.57
N LEU A 142 10.89 -2.82 3.54
CA LEU A 142 11.02 -3.99 4.42
C LEU A 142 11.12 -5.30 3.64
N LEU A 143 10.30 -5.45 2.59
CA LEU A 143 10.36 -6.62 1.71
C LEU A 143 11.69 -6.68 0.94
N ARG A 144 12.18 -5.55 0.40
CA ARG A 144 13.48 -5.52 -0.30
C ARG A 144 14.67 -5.78 0.64
N GLU A 145 14.59 -5.31 1.88
CA GLU A 145 15.58 -5.61 2.91
C GLU A 145 15.60 -7.10 3.24
N GLU A 146 14.43 -7.70 3.50
CA GLU A 146 14.32 -9.15 3.75
C GLU A 146 14.73 -9.98 2.53
N GLN A 147 14.42 -9.52 1.31
CA GLN A 147 14.87 -10.13 0.06
C GLN A 147 16.40 -10.26 -0.01
N ASN A 148 17.11 -9.23 0.45
CA ASN A 148 18.56 -9.13 0.35
C ASN A 148 19.29 -9.61 1.62
N ARG A 149 18.55 -10.03 2.66
CA ARG A 149 19.12 -10.47 3.94
C ARG A 149 19.77 -11.85 3.79
N PRO A 150 21.08 -12.00 4.09
CA PRO A 150 21.76 -13.28 4.03
C PRO A 150 21.06 -14.35 4.90
N GLY A 151 20.81 -15.52 4.33
CA GLY A 151 20.14 -16.63 5.02
C GLY A 151 18.63 -16.47 5.20
N SER A 152 17.99 -15.45 4.59
CA SER A 152 16.53 -15.36 4.60
C SER A 152 15.89 -16.55 3.90
N GLN A 153 14.93 -17.17 4.57
CA GLN A 153 14.10 -18.24 3.99
C GLN A 153 13.07 -17.69 3.00
N PHE A 154 12.75 -16.39 3.06
CA PHE A 154 11.76 -15.73 2.21
C PHE A 154 12.39 -14.98 1.04
N GLY A 155 13.72 -14.84 1.01
CA GLY A 155 14.38 -13.92 0.08
C GLY A 155 14.05 -14.17 -1.39
N GLN A 156 14.10 -15.44 -1.82
CA GLN A 156 13.76 -15.81 -3.20
C GLN A 156 12.26 -15.65 -3.50
N LEU A 157 11.39 -16.02 -2.54
CA LEU A 157 9.94 -15.83 -2.68
C LEU A 157 9.59 -14.36 -2.87
N ILE A 158 10.15 -13.47 -2.04
CA ILE A 158 9.89 -12.03 -2.13
C ILE A 158 10.38 -11.49 -3.47
N LYS A 159 11.56 -11.91 -3.91
CA LYS A 159 12.15 -11.48 -5.18
C LYS A 159 11.23 -11.78 -6.37
N ASP A 160 10.70 -13.00 -6.44
CA ASP A 160 9.84 -13.43 -7.55
C ASP A 160 8.51 -12.65 -7.54
N TYR A 161 7.89 -12.49 -6.37
CA TYR A 161 6.64 -11.74 -6.23
C TYR A 161 6.81 -10.25 -6.59
N ILE A 162 7.92 -9.61 -6.17
CA ILE A 162 8.20 -8.20 -6.53
C ILE A 162 8.41 -8.08 -8.03
N LYS A 163 9.21 -8.97 -8.63
CA LYS A 163 9.49 -8.96 -10.08
C LYS A 163 8.21 -9.08 -10.90
N ASP A 164 7.29 -9.95 -10.48
CA ASP A 164 6.01 -10.19 -11.16
C ASP A 164 4.90 -9.21 -10.75
N GLY A 165 5.18 -8.24 -9.88
CA GLY A 165 4.19 -7.26 -9.44
C GLY A 165 3.04 -7.87 -8.65
N LEU A 166 3.27 -9.01 -8.00
CA LEU A 166 2.31 -9.74 -7.18
C LEU A 166 2.37 -9.29 -5.71
N ILE A 167 1.34 -9.65 -4.96
CA ILE A 167 1.26 -9.38 -3.52
C ILE A 167 1.92 -10.53 -2.76
N VAL A 168 3.01 -10.24 -2.05
CA VAL A 168 3.68 -11.19 -1.15
C VAL A 168 2.68 -11.71 -0.11
N PRO A 169 2.75 -13.01 0.29
CA PRO A 169 1.89 -13.58 1.32
C PRO A 169 1.78 -12.70 2.56
N MET A 170 0.57 -12.63 3.12
CA MET A 170 0.23 -11.65 4.16
C MET A 170 1.07 -11.84 5.42
N GLU A 171 1.34 -13.10 5.80
CA GLU A 171 2.04 -13.47 7.03
C GLU A 171 3.45 -12.89 7.06
N VAL A 172 4.15 -12.94 5.91
CA VAL A 172 5.50 -12.37 5.77
C VAL A 172 5.44 -10.86 5.96
N THR A 173 4.53 -10.18 5.25
CA THR A 173 4.47 -8.71 5.25
C THR A 173 4.02 -8.16 6.61
N ILE A 174 3.00 -8.77 7.23
CA ILE A 174 2.49 -8.39 8.54
C ILE A 174 3.57 -8.59 9.60
N LYS A 175 4.30 -9.72 9.57
CA LYS A 175 5.34 -9.97 10.57
C LYS A 175 6.51 -9.00 10.45
N LEU A 176 6.93 -8.66 9.22
CA LEU A 176 7.96 -7.64 9.00
C LEU A 176 7.53 -6.27 9.54
N LEU A 177 6.27 -5.87 9.31
CA LEU A 177 5.72 -4.60 9.81
C LEU A 177 5.62 -4.58 11.33
N GLU A 178 5.07 -5.64 11.95
CA GLU A 178 4.96 -5.77 13.41
C GLU A 178 6.33 -5.68 14.10
N ASN A 179 7.32 -6.39 13.56
CA ASN A 179 8.69 -6.35 14.08
C ASN A 179 9.29 -4.93 13.94
N ALA A 180 9.10 -4.28 12.79
CA ALA A 180 9.61 -2.93 12.56
C ALA A 180 8.94 -1.87 13.46
N MET A 181 7.64 -2.00 13.73
CA MET A 181 6.92 -1.16 14.70
C MET A 181 7.46 -1.38 16.13
N THR A 182 7.62 -2.64 16.52
CA THR A 182 8.18 -3.03 17.83
C THR A 182 9.58 -2.45 18.03
N ASP A 183 10.45 -2.60 17.02
CA ASP A 183 11.82 -2.09 17.07
C ASP A 183 11.87 -0.57 17.15
N ALA A 184 11.01 0.13 16.40
CA ALA A 184 10.93 1.59 16.45
C ALA A 184 10.51 2.12 17.83
N LEU A 185 9.55 1.46 18.48
CA LEU A 185 9.12 1.80 19.84
C LEU A 185 10.21 1.49 20.87
N ARG A 186 10.82 0.31 20.76
CA ARG A 186 11.93 -0.13 21.62
C ARG A 186 13.11 0.84 21.55
N GLN A 187 13.52 1.26 20.36
CA GLN A 187 14.61 2.23 20.17
C GLN A 187 14.29 3.60 20.80
N LYS A 188 13.02 4.00 20.82
CA LYS A 188 12.54 5.23 21.46
C LYS A 188 12.30 5.06 22.98
N GLY A 189 12.41 3.84 23.51
CA GLY A 189 12.16 3.56 24.94
C GLY A 189 10.72 3.88 25.38
N THR A 190 9.74 3.76 24.48
CA THR A 190 8.34 4.12 24.74
C THR A 190 7.39 3.07 24.20
N THR A 191 6.19 3.00 24.78
CA THR A 191 5.07 2.18 24.25
C THR A 191 4.19 2.97 23.28
N LYS A 192 4.34 4.30 23.22
CA LYS A 192 3.49 5.19 22.42
C LYS A 192 4.14 5.55 21.09
N GLY A 193 3.37 5.59 20.01
CA GLY A 193 3.92 5.93 18.70
C GLY A 193 2.89 6.28 17.65
N ARG A 194 3.36 6.94 16.58
CA ARG A 194 2.55 7.25 15.40
C ARG A 194 3.26 6.68 14.18
N PHE A 195 2.56 5.90 13.37
CA PHE A 195 3.14 5.19 12.23
C PHE A 195 2.44 5.53 10.92
N LEU A 196 3.25 5.84 9.91
CA LEU A 196 2.84 5.87 8.50
C LEU A 196 3.26 4.55 7.87
N ILE A 197 2.29 3.71 7.56
CA ILE A 197 2.52 2.39 6.94
C ILE A 197 2.32 2.54 5.43
N ASP A 198 3.42 2.73 4.70
CA ASP A 198 3.43 3.01 3.26
C ASP A 198 3.36 1.74 2.41
N GLY A 199 2.38 1.73 1.51
CA GLY A 199 2.22 0.69 0.52
C GLY A 199 1.68 -0.62 1.09
N PHE A 200 0.99 -0.56 2.23
CA PHE A 200 0.24 -1.63 2.87
C PHE A 200 -1.00 -1.04 3.55
N PRO A 201 -2.14 -1.75 3.61
CA PRO A 201 -2.44 -3.03 2.97
C PRO A 201 -2.64 -2.92 1.45
N ARG A 202 -2.35 -4.00 0.70
CA ARG A 202 -2.56 -4.08 -0.76
C ARG A 202 -3.63 -5.08 -1.18
N LYS A 203 -4.25 -5.75 -0.19
CA LYS A 203 -5.31 -6.73 -0.34
C LYS A 203 -6.14 -6.76 0.95
N MET A 204 -7.42 -7.17 0.85
CA MET A 204 -8.36 -7.12 1.99
C MET A 204 -7.98 -8.05 3.16
N ASP A 205 -7.44 -9.24 2.87
CA ASP A 205 -6.99 -10.17 3.89
C ASP A 205 -5.86 -9.59 4.76
N GLN A 206 -4.92 -8.87 4.14
CA GLN A 206 -3.88 -8.11 4.83
C GLN A 206 -4.46 -7.03 5.74
N ALA A 207 -5.47 -6.30 5.25
CA ALA A 207 -6.13 -5.23 6.01
C ALA A 207 -6.77 -5.77 7.28
N HIS A 208 -7.66 -6.76 7.14
CA HIS A 208 -8.35 -7.37 8.27
C HIS A 208 -7.37 -8.01 9.26
N LYS A 209 -6.38 -8.76 8.76
CA LYS A 209 -5.47 -9.47 9.65
C LYS A 209 -4.56 -8.52 10.41
N PHE A 210 -4.13 -7.42 9.81
CA PHE A 210 -3.34 -6.41 10.50
C PHE A 210 -4.17 -5.68 11.57
N GLU A 211 -5.41 -5.29 11.28
CA GLU A 211 -6.26 -4.62 12.27
C GLU A 211 -6.60 -5.52 13.45
N GLU A 212 -6.83 -6.81 13.20
CA GLU A 212 -7.10 -7.83 14.23
C GLU A 212 -5.86 -8.12 15.08
N ALA A 213 -4.72 -8.41 14.45
CA ALA A 213 -3.56 -8.97 15.14
C ALA A 213 -2.55 -7.91 15.58
N VAL A 214 -2.43 -6.79 14.85
CA VAL A 214 -1.35 -5.81 15.06
C VAL A 214 -1.89 -4.54 15.67
N CYS A 215 -2.68 -3.77 14.92
CA CYS A 215 -3.25 -2.51 15.39
C CYS A 215 -4.34 -2.02 14.40
N PRO A 216 -5.53 -1.65 14.87
CA PRO A 216 -6.55 -1.01 14.04
C PRO A 216 -6.03 0.30 13.43
N ALA A 217 -6.34 0.55 12.15
CA ALA A 217 -5.92 1.80 11.52
C ALA A 217 -6.86 2.95 11.89
N LYS A 218 -6.28 4.09 12.26
CA LYS A 218 -7.02 5.32 12.55
C LYS A 218 -7.54 5.95 11.26
N LEU A 219 -6.70 6.02 10.23
CA LEU A 219 -6.98 6.68 8.94
C LEU A 219 -6.25 6.00 7.77
N VAL A 220 -6.72 6.30 6.57
CA VAL A 220 -6.04 5.96 5.31
C VAL A 220 -5.76 7.25 4.53
N LEU A 221 -4.48 7.53 4.27
CA LEU A 221 -4.05 8.56 3.31
C LEU A 221 -3.99 7.93 1.92
N PHE A 222 -4.87 8.33 1.02
CA PHE A 222 -4.90 7.83 -0.35
C PHE A 222 -4.42 8.89 -1.34
N PHE A 223 -3.27 8.63 -1.96
CA PHE A 223 -2.72 9.45 -3.05
C PHE A 223 -3.28 8.99 -4.39
N ASP A 224 -4.27 9.73 -4.89
CA ASP A 224 -4.88 9.52 -6.19
C ASP A 224 -4.01 10.16 -7.27
N CYS A 225 -3.61 9.36 -8.26
CA CYS A 225 -2.68 9.77 -9.29
C CYS A 225 -3.03 9.09 -10.61
N PRO A 226 -3.15 9.82 -11.72
CA PRO A 226 -3.35 9.23 -13.04
C PRO A 226 -2.22 8.26 -13.40
N GLU A 227 -2.58 7.13 -14.03
CA GLU A 227 -1.63 6.09 -14.44
C GLU A 227 -0.46 6.63 -15.27
N LYS A 228 -0.74 7.53 -16.22
CA LYS A 228 0.28 8.17 -17.05
C LYS A 228 1.36 8.90 -16.23
N VAL A 229 0.93 9.68 -15.22
CA VAL A 229 1.86 10.42 -14.34
C VAL A 229 2.66 9.44 -13.48
N MET A 230 2.02 8.37 -13.01
CA MET A 230 2.70 7.32 -12.28
C MET A 230 3.75 6.60 -13.13
N GLU A 231 3.44 6.27 -14.38
CA GLU A 231 4.33 5.58 -15.31
C GLU A 231 5.58 6.43 -15.59
N GLU A 232 5.40 7.71 -15.93
CA GLU A 232 6.50 8.65 -16.13
C GLU A 232 7.43 8.71 -14.91
N ARG A 233 6.86 8.81 -13.70
CA ARG A 233 7.64 8.83 -12.45
C ARG A 233 8.39 7.52 -12.18
N LEU A 234 7.79 6.37 -12.51
CA LEU A 234 8.42 5.06 -12.32
C LEU A 234 9.58 4.86 -13.29
N LEU A 235 9.42 5.25 -14.56
CA LEU A 235 10.48 5.17 -15.56
C LEU A 235 11.67 6.06 -15.20
N GLU A 236 11.44 7.29 -14.73
CA GLU A 236 12.52 8.15 -14.25
C GLU A 236 13.22 7.58 -13.01
N ARG A 237 12.45 7.00 -12.08
CA ARG A 237 13.03 6.37 -10.88
C ARG A 237 13.83 5.11 -11.21
N GLY A 238 13.43 4.35 -12.22
CA GLY A 238 14.16 3.17 -12.70
C GLY A 238 15.58 3.50 -13.18
N LYS A 239 15.80 4.72 -13.69
CA LYS A 239 17.14 5.18 -14.14
C LYS A 239 18.12 5.43 -13.00
N THR A 240 17.65 5.72 -11.79
CA THR A 240 18.48 6.26 -10.69
C THR A 240 18.49 5.40 -9.43
N SER A 241 17.44 4.62 -9.16
CA SER A 241 17.24 3.98 -7.86
C SER A 241 17.78 2.55 -7.72
N GLY A 242 18.15 1.89 -8.82
CA GLY A 242 18.52 0.47 -8.82
C GLY A 242 17.35 -0.50 -8.58
N ARG A 243 16.10 -0.02 -8.62
CA ARG A 243 14.90 -0.87 -8.50
C ARG A 243 14.67 -1.67 -9.78
N THR A 244 14.80 -2.99 -9.69
CA THR A 244 14.66 -3.90 -10.82
C THR A 244 13.20 -4.02 -11.32
N ASP A 245 12.22 -3.71 -10.47
CA ASP A 245 10.78 -3.73 -10.76
C ASP A 245 10.23 -2.41 -11.36
N ASP A 246 11.09 -1.42 -11.59
CA ASP A 246 10.76 -0.15 -12.27
C ASP A 246 11.09 -0.24 -13.78
N ASN A 247 10.70 -1.33 -14.43
CA ASN A 247 10.77 -1.54 -15.88
C ASN A 247 9.35 -1.62 -16.48
N ALA A 248 9.20 -1.35 -17.79
CA ALA A 248 7.88 -1.24 -18.43
C ALA A 248 6.99 -2.48 -18.26
N GLU A 249 7.55 -3.69 -18.25
CA GLU A 249 6.78 -4.92 -18.05
C GLU A 249 6.25 -5.03 -16.61
N SER A 250 7.13 -4.88 -15.62
CA SER A 250 6.77 -4.93 -14.20
C SER A 250 5.84 -3.78 -13.80
N ILE A 251 6.00 -2.58 -14.38
CA ILE A 251 5.12 -1.43 -14.14
C ILE A 251 3.67 -1.77 -14.51
N ARG A 252 3.44 -2.34 -15.69
CA ARG A 252 2.08 -2.74 -16.13
C ARG A 252 1.46 -3.78 -15.21
N LYS A 253 2.24 -4.79 -14.79
CA LYS A 253 1.79 -5.80 -13.81
C LYS A 253 1.37 -5.13 -12.50
N ARG A 254 2.18 -4.19 -12.00
CA ARG A 254 1.92 -3.47 -10.74
C ARG A 254 0.69 -2.55 -10.82
N PHE A 255 0.44 -1.90 -11.95
CA PHE A 255 -0.80 -1.13 -12.14
C PHE A 255 -2.04 -2.02 -12.12
N ARG A 256 -1.99 -3.15 -12.84
CA ARG A 256 -3.08 -4.13 -12.82
C ARG A 256 -3.37 -4.62 -11.40
N THR A 257 -2.35 -5.10 -10.70
CA THR A 257 -2.48 -5.55 -9.30
C THR A 257 -3.05 -4.46 -8.41
N PHE A 258 -2.60 -3.21 -8.56
CA PHE A 258 -3.12 -2.11 -7.78
C PHE A 258 -4.63 -1.90 -7.98
N VAL A 259 -5.09 -1.88 -9.23
CA VAL A 259 -6.52 -1.71 -9.55
C VAL A 259 -7.35 -2.92 -9.09
N GLU A 260 -6.86 -4.13 -9.34
CA GLU A 260 -7.63 -5.36 -9.07
C GLU A 260 -7.64 -5.75 -7.58
N THR A 261 -6.55 -5.49 -6.84
CA THR A 261 -6.40 -5.98 -5.46
C THR A 261 -6.32 -4.87 -4.42
N SER A 262 -5.68 -3.73 -4.71
CA SER A 262 -5.45 -2.67 -3.72
C SER A 262 -6.57 -1.64 -3.68
N MET A 263 -7.16 -1.25 -4.82
CA MET A 263 -8.29 -0.32 -4.86
C MET A 263 -9.52 -0.80 -4.06
N PRO A 264 -9.89 -2.10 -4.05
CA PRO A 264 -10.94 -2.59 -3.16
C PRO A 264 -10.71 -2.25 -1.68
N VAL A 265 -9.45 -2.19 -1.23
CA VAL A 265 -9.10 -1.81 0.14
C VAL A 265 -9.34 -0.33 0.39
N VAL A 266 -9.01 0.53 -0.59
CA VAL A 266 -9.32 1.96 -0.53
C VAL A 266 -10.83 2.17 -0.42
N ASN A 267 -11.60 1.51 -1.29
CA ASN A 267 -13.06 1.62 -1.32
C ASN A 267 -13.70 1.15 0.00
N PHE A 268 -13.17 0.08 0.60
CA PHE A 268 -13.60 -0.42 1.90
C PHE A 268 -13.47 0.67 2.99
N TYR A 269 -12.27 1.24 3.16
CA TYR A 269 -12.05 2.28 4.15
C TYR A 269 -12.73 3.61 3.82
N GLU A 270 -13.00 3.88 2.53
CA GLU A 270 -13.79 5.04 2.11
C GLU A 270 -15.24 4.90 2.59
N GLY A 271 -15.81 3.69 2.47
CA GLY A 271 -17.14 3.36 3.02
C GLY A 271 -17.22 3.52 4.55
N GLU A 272 -16.10 3.36 5.26
CA GLU A 272 -15.99 3.62 6.71
C GLU A 272 -15.72 5.11 7.05
N GLY A 273 -15.55 5.98 6.05
CA GLY A 273 -15.24 7.40 6.27
C GLY A 273 -13.82 7.69 6.81
N LYS A 274 -12.91 6.69 6.73
CA LYS A 274 -11.52 6.76 7.21
C LYS A 274 -10.52 7.27 6.16
N VAL A 275 -10.94 7.40 4.90
CA VAL A 275 -10.05 7.82 3.79
C VAL A 275 -9.94 9.35 3.72
N ILE A 276 -8.70 9.83 3.65
CA ILE A 276 -8.34 11.17 3.20
C ILE A 276 -7.77 11.01 1.79
N LYS A 277 -8.51 11.48 0.80
CA LYS A 277 -8.10 11.43 -0.61
C LYS A 277 -7.33 12.70 -0.98
N VAL A 278 -6.15 12.54 -1.58
CA VAL A 278 -5.28 13.64 -2.00
C VAL A 278 -4.91 13.47 -3.48
N ASP A 279 -5.13 14.50 -4.28
CA ASP A 279 -4.62 14.58 -5.65
C ASP A 279 -3.08 14.68 -5.62
N ALA A 280 -2.42 13.68 -6.20
CA ALA A 280 -0.97 13.56 -6.24
C ALA A 280 -0.34 14.04 -7.56
N THR A 281 -1.10 14.71 -8.43
CA THR A 281 -0.59 15.33 -9.68
C THR A 281 0.26 16.58 -9.48
N PRO A 282 0.00 17.48 -8.50
CA PRO A 282 0.77 18.71 -8.34
C PRO A 282 2.23 18.46 -7.91
N THR A 283 2.98 19.55 -7.74
CA THR A 283 4.36 19.48 -7.23
C THR A 283 4.41 18.81 -5.84
N PRO A 284 5.51 18.13 -5.48
CA PRO A 284 5.64 17.50 -4.17
C PRO A 284 5.38 18.45 -3.00
N GLU A 285 5.73 19.73 -3.14
CA GLU A 285 5.44 20.80 -2.18
C GLU A 285 3.94 21.02 -1.97
N ASN A 286 3.19 21.17 -3.05
CA ASN A 286 1.75 21.43 -2.98
C ASN A 286 0.97 20.20 -2.48
N VAL A 287 1.34 19.00 -2.95
CA VAL A 287 0.77 17.74 -2.44
C VAL A 287 0.97 17.64 -0.93
N PHE A 288 2.17 17.97 -0.45
CA PHE A 288 2.48 17.93 0.98
C PHE A 288 1.66 18.94 1.78
N LYS A 289 1.58 20.20 1.33
CA LYS A 289 0.79 21.23 2.01
C LYS A 289 -0.67 20.79 2.19
N THR A 290 -1.27 20.25 1.12
CA THR A 290 -2.63 19.71 1.16
C THR A 290 -2.73 18.51 2.10
N THR A 291 -1.81 17.56 1.99
CA THR A 291 -1.79 16.36 2.84
C THR A 291 -1.68 16.70 4.32
N ASN A 292 -0.74 17.57 4.68
CA ASN A 292 -0.46 17.96 6.06
C ASN A 292 -1.67 18.67 6.68
N LYS A 293 -2.31 19.57 5.93
CA LYS A 293 -3.53 20.26 6.35
C LYS A 293 -4.65 19.25 6.63
N LEU A 294 -5.01 18.43 5.65
CA LEU A 294 -6.13 17.48 5.76
C LEU A 294 -5.89 16.43 6.86
N LEU A 295 -4.67 15.91 6.97
CA LEU A 295 -4.30 14.95 8.00
C LEU A 295 -4.41 15.56 9.39
N THR A 296 -3.92 16.79 9.58
CA THR A 296 -3.99 17.49 10.87
C THR A 296 -5.44 17.74 11.28
N GLU A 297 -6.26 18.25 10.37
CA GLU A 297 -7.69 18.51 10.61
C GLU A 297 -8.43 17.22 10.98
N LYS A 298 -8.20 16.13 10.24
CA LYS A 298 -8.87 14.85 10.48
C LYS A 298 -8.45 14.24 11.83
N LEU A 299 -7.15 14.24 12.15
CA LEU A 299 -6.65 13.72 13.42
C LEU A 299 -7.10 14.53 14.64
N ALA A 300 -7.32 15.85 14.49
CA ALA A 300 -7.88 16.67 15.56
C ALA A 300 -9.38 16.40 15.80
N SER A 301 -10.10 15.95 14.76
CA SER A 301 -11.55 15.70 14.80
C SER A 301 -11.95 14.28 15.20
N SER A 302 -11.00 13.35 15.36
CA SER A 302 -11.23 11.90 15.51
C SER A 302 -10.70 11.35 16.81
#